data_AF-A0A9E2UCC8-F1
#
_entry.id   AF-A0A9E2UCC8-F1
#
_cell.length_a   1.000
_cell.length_b   1.000
_cell.length_c   1.000
_cell.angle_alpha   90.00
_cell.angle_beta   90.00
_cell.angle_gamma   90.00
#
_symmetry.space_group_name_H-M   'P 1'
#
loop_
_entity.id
_entity.type
_entity.pdbx_description
1 polymer ?
#
loop_
_entity_poly.entity_id
_entity_poly.type
_entity_poly.pdbx_seq_one_letter_code
_entity_poly.pdbx_strand_id
1 'polypeptide(L)'
;MPLPREEVDATTPKYLRDKYAIVGVGETTYTRGSGKTTRALGTWAVRNAMLDAGLKPSDIDGMLDYSGGDSTSATFISGDLGMRLNFYMDVVGGGSSTEALVGIAIGLIEAGCCKVVAIFRSMNGYSQVRIGGTGVRAAAPVSGDALHNRAYGWQSAGQNFAPTFMRHMYDYGTKPEQVAMVK
;
A
#
# COMPACT_ATOMS: atom_id res chain seq x y z
N MET A 1 -19.53 -1.45 31.64
CA MET A 1 -19.58 0.03 31.62
C MET A 1 -18.80 0.49 30.39
N PRO A 2 -19.42 1.13 29.39
CA PRO A 2 -18.68 1.71 28.28
C PRO A 2 -17.81 2.85 28.81
N LEU A 3 -16.56 2.93 28.38
CA LEU A 3 -15.69 4.06 28.71
C LEU A 3 -16.29 5.36 28.16
N PRO A 4 -16.12 6.51 28.85
CA PRO A 4 -16.50 7.80 28.29
C PRO A 4 -15.75 8.02 26.98
N ARG A 5 -16.47 8.18 25.86
CA ARG A 5 -15.90 8.71 24.63
C ARG A 5 -15.83 10.22 24.79
N GLU A 6 -14.78 10.72 25.41
CA GLU A 6 -14.36 12.07 25.07
C GLU A 6 -13.99 12.06 23.58
N GLU A 7 -14.68 12.87 22.79
CA GLU A 7 -14.31 13.05 21.38
C GLU A 7 -12.93 13.69 21.33
N VAL A 8 -11.91 12.88 21.08
CA VAL A 8 -10.61 13.39 20.70
C VAL A 8 -10.81 14.16 19.40
N ASP A 9 -10.64 15.49 19.47
CA ASP A 9 -10.56 16.36 18.30
C ASP A 9 -9.29 16.00 17.50
N ALA A 10 -9.42 14.95 16.70
CA ALA A 10 -8.42 14.46 15.75
C ALA A 10 -8.56 15.16 14.39
N THR A 11 -9.23 16.31 14.35
CA THR A 11 -9.45 17.00 13.09
C THR A 11 -8.11 17.49 12.54
N THR A 12 -7.86 17.19 11.27
CA THR A 12 -6.68 17.62 10.52
C THR A 12 -6.39 19.14 10.62
N PRO A 13 -7.40 20.05 10.64
CA PRO A 13 -7.21 21.50 10.74
C PRO A 13 -6.35 21.96 11.92
N LYS A 14 -6.43 21.26 13.06
CA LYS A 14 -5.75 21.68 14.29
C LYS A 14 -4.27 21.33 14.32
N TYR A 15 -3.86 20.25 13.64
CA TYR A 15 -2.52 19.69 13.79
C TYR A 15 -1.72 19.54 12.50
N LEU A 16 -2.35 19.15 11.38
CA LEU A 16 -1.65 18.72 10.16
C LEU A 16 -2.01 19.50 8.89
N ARG A 17 -3.11 20.26 8.89
CA ARG A 17 -3.56 21.05 7.73
C ARG A 17 -2.47 22.03 7.29
N ASP A 18 -2.26 22.09 5.98
CA ASP A 18 -1.31 22.98 5.29
C ASP A 18 0.17 22.83 5.68
N LYS A 19 0.53 21.79 6.43
CA LYS A 19 1.93 21.50 6.80
C LYS A 19 2.66 20.58 5.82
N TYR A 20 1.91 19.69 5.16
CA TYR A 20 2.45 18.65 4.29
C TYR A 20 1.69 18.64 2.96
N ALA A 21 2.38 18.25 1.90
CA ALA A 21 1.80 18.15 0.58
C ALA A 21 2.37 16.94 -0.18
N ILE A 22 1.54 16.34 -1.01
CA ILE A 22 1.98 15.45 -2.08
C ILE A 22 2.37 16.36 -3.24
N VAL A 23 3.66 16.41 -3.56
CA VAL A 23 4.21 17.34 -4.56
C VAL A 23 4.42 16.71 -5.93
N GLY A 24 4.30 15.38 -6.05
CA GLY A 24 4.33 14.70 -7.33
C GLY A 24 3.77 13.28 -7.27
N VAL A 25 3.22 12.82 -8.38
CA VAL A 25 2.63 11.49 -8.54
C VAL A 25 3.18 10.84 -9.80
N GLY A 26 3.46 9.54 -9.73
CA GLY A 26 4.07 8.81 -10.83
C GLY A 26 3.55 7.39 -10.92
N GLU A 27 3.06 7.04 -12.10
CA GLU A 27 2.53 5.71 -12.40
C GLU A 27 3.26 5.12 -13.60
N THR A 28 3.27 3.78 -13.65
CA THR A 28 3.59 3.06 -14.88
C THR A 28 2.31 2.88 -15.71
N THR A 29 2.45 2.55 -16.99
CA THR A 29 1.29 2.02 -17.73
C THR A 29 0.81 0.70 -17.13
N TYR A 30 -0.46 0.66 -16.70
CA TYR A 30 -1.06 -0.56 -16.18
C TYR A 30 -1.30 -1.58 -17.30
N THR A 31 -0.71 -2.76 -17.15
CA THR A 31 -0.80 -3.83 -18.14
C THR A 31 -0.97 -5.19 -17.48
N ARG A 32 -1.65 -6.11 -18.16
CA ARG A 32 -1.64 -7.52 -17.79
C ARG A 32 -0.38 -8.16 -18.35
N GLY A 33 0.49 -8.65 -17.48
CA GLY A 33 1.74 -9.28 -17.89
C GLY A 33 2.73 -8.27 -18.48
N SER A 34 3.21 -7.35 -17.63
CA SER A 34 4.07 -6.23 -18.04
C SER A 34 5.37 -6.62 -18.78
N GLY A 35 5.83 -7.87 -18.64
CA GLY A 35 7.14 -8.32 -19.14
C GLY A 35 8.32 -7.64 -18.45
N LYS A 36 8.09 -6.84 -17.39
CA LYS A 36 9.08 -6.09 -16.64
C LYS A 36 9.23 -6.63 -15.23
N THR A 37 10.41 -6.46 -14.64
CA THR A 37 10.62 -6.76 -13.22
C THR A 37 9.91 -5.71 -12.36
N THR A 38 9.54 -6.07 -11.13
CA THR A 38 8.98 -5.11 -10.16
C THR A 38 9.98 -4.00 -9.83
N ARG A 39 11.28 -4.29 -9.90
CA ARG A 39 12.36 -3.28 -9.82
C ARG A 39 12.24 -2.25 -10.92
N ALA A 40 12.15 -2.68 -12.19
CA ALA A 40 12.00 -1.77 -13.32
C ALA A 40 10.70 -0.94 -13.25
N LEU A 41 9.60 -1.54 -12.81
CA LEU A 41 8.32 -0.84 -12.62
C LEU A 41 8.41 0.21 -11.48
N GLY A 42 9.01 -0.16 -10.35
CA GLY A 42 9.20 0.74 -9.21
C GLY A 42 10.09 1.93 -9.56
N THR A 43 11.25 1.66 -10.18
CA THR A 43 12.17 2.69 -10.66
C THR A 43 11.49 3.64 -11.66
N TRP A 44 10.66 3.11 -12.55
CA TRP A 44 9.89 3.92 -13.50
C TRP A 44 8.85 4.81 -12.80
N ALA A 45 8.02 4.24 -11.92
CA ALA A 45 6.99 4.98 -11.20
C ALA A 45 7.58 6.10 -10.34
N VAL A 46 8.61 5.80 -9.55
CA VAL A 46 9.28 6.78 -8.68
C VAL A 46 9.95 7.87 -9.52
N ARG A 47 10.62 7.52 -10.63
CA ARG A 47 11.18 8.51 -11.55
C ARG A 47 10.13 9.44 -12.12
N ASN A 48 8.95 8.94 -12.49
CA ASN A 48 7.86 9.78 -12.97
C ASN A 48 7.37 10.74 -11.88
N ALA A 49 7.21 10.27 -10.64
CA ALA A 49 6.77 11.09 -9.51
C ALA A 49 7.78 12.21 -9.20
N MET A 50 9.08 11.92 -9.31
CA MET A 50 10.14 12.92 -9.17
C MET A 50 10.07 14.00 -10.25
N LEU A 51 9.86 13.59 -11.51
CA LEU A 51 9.76 14.51 -12.63
C LEU A 51 8.53 15.41 -12.50
N ASP A 52 7.39 14.85 -12.07
CA ASP A 52 6.16 15.60 -11.78
C ASP A 52 6.37 16.64 -10.67
N ALA A 53 7.12 16.27 -9.62
CA ALA A 53 7.48 17.18 -8.54
C ALA A 53 8.58 18.20 -8.89
N GLY A 54 9.24 18.07 -10.05
CA GLY A 54 10.42 18.86 -10.40
C GLY A 54 11.64 18.62 -9.49
N LEU A 55 11.70 17.47 -8.82
CA LEU A 55 12.75 17.12 -7.86
C LEU A 55 13.88 16.30 -8.50
N LYS A 56 15.08 16.47 -7.96
CA LYS A 56 16.25 15.66 -8.29
C LYS A 56 16.37 14.48 -7.31
N PRO A 57 17.09 13.40 -7.67
CA PRO A 57 17.33 12.29 -6.75
C PRO A 57 17.95 12.71 -5.42
N SER A 58 18.77 13.77 -5.41
CA SER A 58 19.41 14.32 -4.21
C SER A 58 18.45 15.02 -3.25
N ASP A 59 17.24 15.35 -3.70
CA ASP A 59 16.25 16.05 -2.87
C ASP A 59 15.41 15.07 -2.03
N ILE A 60 15.44 13.77 -2.36
CA ILE A 60 14.70 12.71 -1.69
C ILE A 60 15.60 11.99 -0.70
N ASP A 61 15.23 12.06 0.57
CA ASP A 61 16.02 11.54 1.70
C ASP A 61 15.25 10.50 2.54
N GLY A 62 14.01 10.18 2.17
CA GLY A 62 13.24 9.07 2.72
C GLY A 62 12.58 8.23 1.63
N MET A 63 12.44 6.92 1.86
CA MET A 63 11.68 6.05 0.95
C MET A 63 10.90 4.96 1.67
N LEU A 64 9.62 4.80 1.32
CA LEU A 64 8.72 3.82 1.91
C LEU A 64 8.04 2.97 0.83
N ASP A 65 7.88 1.68 1.10
CA ASP A 65 7.08 0.73 0.33
C ASP A 65 6.14 -0.03 1.26
N TYR A 66 5.09 -0.62 0.71
CA TYR A 66 4.39 -1.71 1.39
C TYR A 66 4.32 -2.92 0.48
N SER A 67 4.47 -4.13 1.01
CA SER A 67 4.27 -5.33 0.18
C SER A 67 4.01 -6.59 0.98
N GLY A 68 3.57 -7.63 0.27
CA GLY A 68 3.52 -9.00 0.78
C GLY A 68 4.73 -9.82 0.37
N GLY A 69 5.88 -9.17 0.10
CA GLY A 69 7.06 -9.80 -0.51
C GLY A 69 7.05 -9.83 -2.03
N ASP A 70 6.20 -9.03 -2.66
CA ASP A 70 6.00 -8.96 -4.12
C ASP A 70 6.32 -7.57 -4.72
N SER A 71 6.88 -6.68 -3.90
CA SER A 71 7.53 -5.42 -4.32
C SER A 71 9.04 -5.55 -4.23
N THR A 72 9.76 -4.74 -4.99
CA THR A 72 11.21 -4.60 -4.79
C THR A 72 11.45 -3.63 -3.63
N SER A 73 12.37 -3.97 -2.71
CA SER A 73 12.72 -3.13 -1.56
C SER A 73 13.12 -1.72 -1.97
N ALA A 74 12.73 -0.74 -1.15
CA ALA A 74 13.08 0.68 -1.30
C ALA A 74 14.58 0.89 -1.56
N THR A 75 15.44 0.13 -0.88
CA THR A 75 16.91 0.26 -0.99
C THR A 75 17.46 -0.01 -2.39
N PHE A 76 16.84 -0.92 -3.14
CA PHE A 76 17.25 -1.20 -4.52
C PHE A 76 16.77 -0.12 -5.48
N ILE A 77 15.54 0.36 -5.31
CA ILE A 77 14.97 1.41 -6.15
C ILE A 77 15.71 2.74 -5.93
N SER A 78 16.01 3.08 -4.68
CA SER A 78 16.78 4.27 -4.35
C SER A 78 18.18 4.20 -4.95
N GLY A 79 18.82 3.02 -4.91
CA GLY A 79 20.12 2.79 -5.54
C GLY A 79 20.09 2.97 -7.06
N ASP A 80 19.06 2.46 -7.74
CA ASP A 80 18.89 2.62 -9.19
C ASP A 80 18.69 4.08 -9.62
N LEU A 81 18.06 4.88 -8.77
CA LEU A 81 17.78 6.29 -9.03
C LEU A 81 18.89 7.23 -8.53
N GLY A 82 19.92 6.70 -7.86
CA GLY A 82 21.01 7.49 -7.32
C GLY A 82 20.61 8.35 -6.12
N MET A 83 19.62 7.91 -5.34
CA MET A 83 19.18 8.58 -4.12
C MET A 83 20.05 8.19 -2.92
N ARG A 84 20.24 9.11 -1.99
CA ARG A 84 20.89 8.86 -0.70
C ARG A 84 19.86 9.05 0.42
N LEU A 85 19.36 7.95 0.95
CA LEU A 85 18.32 7.96 1.98
C LEU A 85 18.92 8.12 3.38
N ASN A 86 18.28 8.95 4.20
CA ASN A 86 18.47 9.01 5.65
C ASN A 86 17.60 7.97 6.37
N PHE A 87 16.43 7.65 5.80
CA PHE A 87 15.51 6.65 6.32
C PHE A 87 14.87 5.83 5.19
N TYR A 88 14.63 4.55 5.44
CA TYR A 88 13.80 3.72 4.57
C TYR A 88 13.07 2.66 5.38
N MET A 89 11.91 2.22 4.89
CA MET A 89 11.20 1.08 5.46
C MET A 89 10.26 0.44 4.43
N ASP A 90 10.31 -0.89 4.34
CA ASP A 90 9.36 -1.69 3.57
C ASP A 90 8.37 -2.33 4.55
N VAL A 91 7.13 -1.86 4.57
CA VAL A 91 6.10 -2.33 5.51
C VAL A 91 5.43 -3.58 4.96
N VAL A 92 5.34 -4.63 5.77
CA VAL A 92 4.54 -5.80 5.41
C VAL A 92 3.06 -5.44 5.52
N GLY A 93 2.33 -5.52 4.41
CA GLY A 93 0.95 -5.04 4.39
C GLY A 93 0.21 -5.20 3.08
N GLY A 94 -1.02 -4.68 3.06
CA GLY A 94 -1.94 -4.72 1.92
C GLY A 94 -2.38 -3.31 1.51
N GLY A 95 -3.46 -3.19 0.73
CA GLY A 95 -3.92 -1.89 0.22
C GLY A 95 -4.21 -0.84 1.30
N SER A 96 -4.60 -1.26 2.50
CA SER A 96 -4.84 -0.38 3.66
C SER A 96 -3.56 0.19 4.30
N SER A 97 -2.38 -0.21 3.82
CA SER A 97 -1.10 0.29 4.32
C SER A 97 -0.73 1.64 3.72
N THR A 98 -1.36 2.06 2.61
CA THR A 98 -1.03 3.33 1.94
C THR A 98 -1.17 4.53 2.90
N GLU A 99 -2.27 4.60 3.64
CA GLU A 99 -2.51 5.68 4.61
C GLU A 99 -1.52 5.61 5.79
N ALA A 100 -1.15 4.41 6.20
CA ALA A 100 -0.14 4.21 7.24
C ALA A 100 1.24 4.72 6.80
N LEU A 101 1.63 4.51 5.52
CA LEU A 101 2.88 5.04 4.98
C LEU A 101 2.89 6.57 4.94
N VAL A 102 1.76 7.19 4.60
CA VAL A 102 1.62 8.66 4.67
C VAL A 102 1.81 9.14 6.11
N GLY A 103 1.20 8.47 7.10
CA GLY A 103 1.40 8.77 8.51
C GLY A 103 2.86 8.62 8.96
N ILE A 104 3.54 7.56 8.51
CA ILE A 104 4.98 7.35 8.79
C ILE A 104 5.80 8.47 8.15
N ALA A 105 5.55 8.83 6.89
CA ALA A 105 6.26 9.90 6.20
C ALA A 105 6.12 11.24 6.94
N ILE A 106 4.91 11.60 7.37
CA ILE A 106 4.67 12.79 8.19
C ILE A 106 5.46 12.72 9.50
N GLY A 107 5.42 11.58 10.19
CA GLY A 107 6.17 11.38 11.44
C GLY A 107 7.68 11.52 11.26
N LEU A 108 8.24 11.01 10.15
CA LEU A 108 9.65 11.17 9.82
C LEU A 108 10.04 12.63 9.55
N ILE A 109 9.14 13.39 8.92
CA ILE A 109 9.37 14.82 8.67
C ILE A 109 9.28 15.62 9.97
N GLU A 110 8.25 15.38 10.81
CA GLU A 110 8.14 16.01 12.14
C GLU A 110 9.34 15.68 13.04
N ALA A 111 9.86 14.46 12.98
CA ALA A 111 11.04 14.04 13.73
C ALA A 111 12.37 14.61 13.18
N GLY A 112 12.35 15.28 12.02
CA GLY A 112 13.54 15.81 11.35
C GLY A 112 14.45 14.73 10.73
N CYS A 113 13.96 13.51 10.57
CA CYS A 113 14.71 12.41 9.94
C CYS A 113 14.78 12.56 8.42
N CYS A 114 13.73 13.09 7.81
CA CYS A 114 13.61 13.31 6.37
C CYS A 114 12.97 14.67 6.08
N LYS A 115 13.23 15.22 4.90
CA LYS A 115 12.54 16.38 4.35
C LYS A 115 11.58 15.99 3.23
N VAL A 116 11.93 14.99 2.42
CA VAL A 116 11.13 14.53 1.28
C VAL A 116 11.15 13.01 1.24
N VAL A 117 9.96 12.42 1.35
CA VAL A 117 9.79 10.97 1.40
C VAL A 117 9.08 10.50 0.13
N ALA A 118 9.70 9.59 -0.61
CA ALA A 118 9.06 8.89 -1.72
C ALA A 118 8.30 7.66 -1.19
N ILE A 119 7.01 7.56 -1.48
CA ILE A 119 6.21 6.37 -1.19
C ILE A 119 5.92 5.68 -2.52
N PHE A 120 6.17 4.38 -2.61
CA PHE A 120 5.90 3.64 -3.84
C PHE A 120 5.36 2.24 -3.58
N ARG A 121 4.91 1.63 -4.66
CA ARG A 121 4.52 0.23 -4.73
C ARG A 121 4.75 -0.28 -6.14
N SER A 122 5.34 -1.46 -6.31
CA SER A 122 5.45 -2.07 -7.64
C SER A 122 5.19 -3.58 -7.64
N MET A 123 4.25 -4.06 -8.45
CA MET A 123 3.88 -5.48 -8.49
C MET A 123 3.55 -5.99 -9.90
N ASN A 124 3.69 -7.29 -10.07
CA ASN A 124 3.18 -8.03 -11.21
C ASN A 124 2.06 -9.00 -10.77
N GLY A 125 0.93 -8.45 -10.29
CA GLY A 125 -0.15 -9.27 -9.72
C GLY A 125 -0.81 -10.26 -10.68
N TYR A 126 -0.70 -10.04 -11.99
CA TYR A 126 -1.24 -10.94 -13.02
C TYR A 126 -0.26 -12.07 -13.42
N SER A 127 1.03 -11.73 -13.59
CA SER A 127 2.07 -12.62 -14.15
C SER A 127 3.05 -13.20 -13.12
N GLN A 128 3.02 -12.74 -11.87
CA GLN A 128 3.79 -13.30 -10.76
C GLN A 128 2.86 -13.82 -9.66
N VAL A 129 2.94 -13.28 -8.44
CA VAL A 129 2.17 -13.75 -7.28
C VAL A 129 0.70 -13.35 -7.44
N ARG A 130 -0.16 -14.35 -7.65
CA ARG A 130 -1.61 -14.17 -7.71
C ARG A 130 -2.20 -14.23 -6.31
N ILE A 131 -2.62 -13.09 -5.78
CA ILE A 131 -3.22 -12.96 -4.45
C ILE A 131 -4.59 -13.67 -4.36
N GLY A 132 -5.26 -13.91 -5.50
CA GLY A 132 -6.59 -14.52 -5.60
C GLY A 132 -6.71 -16.01 -5.23
N GLY A 133 -5.74 -16.59 -4.51
CA GLY A 133 -5.84 -17.97 -4.00
C GLY A 133 -5.59 -19.07 -5.04
N THR A 134 -4.91 -18.76 -6.14
CA THR A 134 -4.60 -19.72 -7.22
C THR A 134 -3.09 -19.92 -7.38
N GLY A 135 -2.67 -21.02 -8.04
CA GLY A 135 -1.26 -21.27 -8.37
C GLY A 135 -0.45 -21.73 -7.16
N VAL A 136 0.84 -21.37 -7.11
CA VAL A 136 1.79 -21.85 -6.08
C VAL A 136 1.31 -21.57 -4.66
N ARG A 137 0.62 -20.44 -4.42
CA ARG A 137 0.01 -20.12 -3.11
C ARG A 137 -1.08 -21.12 -2.70
N ALA A 138 -1.87 -21.63 -3.65
CA ALA A 138 -2.91 -22.62 -3.36
C ALA A 138 -2.31 -23.96 -2.94
N ALA A 139 -1.17 -24.33 -3.54
CA ALA A 139 -0.46 -25.58 -3.24
C ALA A 139 0.41 -25.51 -1.97
N ALA A 140 0.64 -24.32 -1.41
CA ALA A 140 1.42 -24.17 -0.18
C ALA A 140 0.72 -24.88 1.00
N PRO A 141 1.46 -25.63 1.84
CA PRO A 141 0.91 -26.26 3.04
C PRO A 141 0.20 -25.25 3.93
N VAL A 142 -0.89 -25.69 4.57
CA VAL A 142 -1.58 -24.88 5.58
C VAL A 142 -0.83 -25.02 6.89
N SER A 143 -0.36 -23.90 7.44
CA SER A 143 0.40 -23.86 8.68
C SER A 143 0.23 -22.52 9.40
N GLY A 144 0.55 -22.50 10.70
CA GLY A 144 0.45 -21.30 11.53
C GLY A 144 -0.96 -20.71 11.52
N ASP A 145 -1.05 -19.39 11.39
CA ASP A 145 -2.33 -18.68 11.37
C ASP A 145 -3.22 -19.08 10.17
N ALA A 146 -2.64 -19.66 9.11
CA ALA A 146 -3.41 -20.13 7.98
C ALA A 146 -4.40 -21.26 8.34
N LEU A 147 -4.21 -21.93 9.48
CA LEU A 147 -5.15 -22.93 10.00
C LEU A 147 -6.52 -22.33 10.33
N HIS A 148 -6.59 -21.04 10.69
CA HIS A 148 -7.84 -20.37 11.05
C HIS A 148 -8.67 -19.93 9.84
N ASN A 149 -8.08 -19.85 8.64
CA ASN A 149 -8.74 -19.36 7.43
C ASN A 149 -8.72 -20.39 6.29
N ARG A 150 -7.54 -20.84 5.84
CA ARG A 150 -7.41 -21.68 4.63
C ARG A 150 -8.00 -23.07 4.83
N ALA A 151 -7.97 -23.62 6.04
CA ALA A 151 -8.60 -24.91 6.37
C ALA A 151 -10.12 -24.87 6.18
N TYR A 152 -10.74 -23.69 6.34
CA TYR A 152 -12.17 -23.45 6.13
C TYR A 152 -12.49 -22.93 4.72
N GLY A 153 -11.55 -23.05 3.78
CA GLY A 153 -11.74 -22.66 2.38
C GLY A 153 -11.57 -21.16 2.11
N TRP A 154 -11.13 -20.35 3.07
CA TRP A 154 -10.89 -18.92 2.87
C TRP A 154 -9.49 -18.69 2.30
N GLN A 155 -9.38 -18.69 0.98
CA GLN A 155 -8.10 -18.66 0.27
C GLN A 155 -7.89 -17.43 -0.63
N SER A 156 -8.95 -16.66 -0.88
CA SER A 156 -8.92 -15.44 -1.69
C SER A 156 -9.35 -14.21 -0.89
N ALA A 157 -8.92 -13.03 -1.31
CA ALA A 157 -9.37 -11.77 -0.70
C ALA A 157 -10.91 -11.66 -0.70
N GLY A 158 -11.56 -12.01 -1.82
CA GLY A 158 -13.02 -12.00 -1.92
C GLY A 158 -13.71 -12.85 -0.86
N GLN A 159 -13.19 -14.06 -0.59
CA GLN A 159 -13.71 -14.92 0.48
C GLN A 159 -13.48 -14.32 1.87
N ASN A 160 -12.32 -13.70 2.11
CA ASN A 160 -12.01 -13.10 3.41
C ASN A 160 -12.88 -11.87 3.73
N PHE A 161 -13.25 -11.08 2.71
CA PHE A 161 -14.12 -9.90 2.90
C PHE A 161 -15.62 -10.23 2.83
N ALA A 162 -16.00 -11.39 2.26
CA ALA A 162 -17.40 -11.75 2.07
C ALA A 162 -18.24 -11.74 3.35
N PRO A 163 -17.81 -12.31 4.50
CA PRO A 163 -18.64 -12.31 5.71
C PRO A 163 -19.00 -10.91 6.21
N THR A 164 -18.03 -9.98 6.21
CA THR A 164 -18.26 -8.59 6.60
C THR A 164 -19.25 -7.90 5.66
N PHE A 165 -19.13 -8.15 4.35
CA PHE A 165 -20.04 -7.57 3.38
C PHE A 165 -21.46 -8.18 3.46
N MET A 166 -21.56 -9.49 3.66
CA MET A 166 -22.85 -10.17 3.89
C MET A 166 -23.53 -9.64 5.16
N ARG A 167 -22.75 -9.34 6.21
CA ARG A 167 -23.28 -8.70 7.41
C ARG A 167 -23.84 -7.30 7.11
N HIS A 168 -23.14 -6.51 6.31
CA HIS A 168 -23.64 -5.22 5.85
C HIS A 168 -24.94 -5.36 5.04
N MET A 169 -25.02 -6.32 4.11
CA MET A 169 -26.27 -6.58 3.36
C MET A 169 -27.43 -6.96 4.29
N TYR A 170 -27.16 -7.74 5.35
CA TYR A 170 -28.17 -8.11 6.35
C TYR A 170 -28.63 -6.90 7.18
N ASP A 171 -27.70 -6.12 7.74
CA ASP A 171 -28.03 -5.01 8.64
C ASP A 171 -28.68 -3.82 7.90
N TYR A 172 -28.26 -3.55 6.65
CA TYR A 172 -28.65 -2.35 5.91
C TYR A 172 -29.47 -2.62 4.64
N GLY A 173 -29.80 -3.89 4.35
CA GLY A 173 -30.63 -4.26 3.20
C GLY A 173 -30.00 -3.97 1.83
N THR A 174 -28.67 -3.83 1.75
CA THR A 174 -27.96 -3.59 0.48
C THR A 174 -28.19 -4.74 -0.48
N LYS A 175 -28.63 -4.44 -1.71
CA LYS A 175 -28.95 -5.43 -2.73
C LYS A 175 -27.82 -5.59 -3.76
N PRO A 176 -27.64 -6.77 -4.35
CA PRO A 176 -26.61 -7.02 -5.37
C PRO A 176 -26.63 -6.01 -6.53
N GLU A 177 -27.82 -5.54 -6.95
CA GLU A 177 -27.95 -4.56 -8.03
C GLU A 177 -27.33 -3.21 -7.65
N GLN A 178 -27.39 -2.82 -6.37
CA GLN A 178 -26.76 -1.59 -5.87
C GLN A 178 -25.23 -1.73 -5.88
N VAL A 179 -24.72 -2.91 -5.56
CA VAL A 179 -23.28 -3.19 -5.60
C VAL A 179 -22.75 -3.13 -7.04
N ALA A 180 -23.52 -3.67 -8.00
CA ALA A 180 -23.16 -3.63 -9.42
C ALA A 180 -23.05 -2.21 -9.99
N MET A 181 -23.62 -1.19 -9.32
CA MET A 181 -23.51 0.21 -9.70
C MET A 181 -22.22 0.90 -9.20
N VAL A 182 -21.48 0.27 -8.28
CA VAL A 182 -20.20 0.79 -7.78
C VAL A 182 -19.12 0.48 -8.81
N LYS A 183 -18.48 1.53 -9.34
CA LYS A 183 -17.40 1.45 -10.33
C LYS A 183 -16.03 1.61 -9.68
#